data_AF-A0A4Y1NMP1-F1
#
_entry.id   AF-A0A4Y1NMP1-F1
#
_cell.length_a   1.000
_cell.length_b   1.000
_cell.length_c   1.000
_cell.angle_alpha   90.00
_cell.angle_beta   90.00
_cell.angle_gamma   90.00
#
_symmetry.space_group_name_H-M   'P 1'
#
loop_
_entity.id
_entity.type
_entity.pdbx_description
1 polymer ?
#
loop_
_entity_poly.entity_id
_entity_poly.type
_entity_poly.pdbx_seq_one_letter_code
_entity_poly.pdbx_strand_id
1 'polypeptide(L)'
;MIDTNSRLLKHLVNTCVNNDEEALREYEESIGKKNELNVSNSRGIAKWDIIYNKFINDSKNVGFEAIPIHRGAVWTAVGVYEEYTKELFLVFRKNNFKNIMKHPWRGHYATIANVANGYKKPKQGELFQEFEIENDIKIQYDTLAEELFEKMGIIPEKVILCSFTSSEFIAHFYNDNQQLVDQEDLSHLIEPQYNNLFNEQENVEPPRKDSNVNIARKKQQKQRIFGLKK
;
A
#
# COMPACT_ATOMS: atom_id res chain seq x y z
N MET A 1 -5.32 -4.91 15.87
CA MET A 1 -6.35 -5.43 14.96
C MET A 1 -7.19 -4.30 14.42
N ILE A 2 -7.41 -4.31 13.11
CA ILE A 2 -8.24 -3.35 12.38
C ILE A 2 -9.70 -3.72 12.59
N ASP A 3 -10.53 -2.75 12.96
CA ASP A 3 -11.95 -2.99 13.28
C ASP A 3 -12.86 -2.75 12.05
N THR A 4 -12.36 -2.00 11.06
CA THR A 4 -13.05 -1.74 9.79
C THR A 4 -13.44 -3.03 9.05
N ASN A 5 -14.65 -3.02 8.47
CA ASN A 5 -15.21 -4.14 7.71
C ASN A 5 -14.31 -4.60 6.54
N SER A 6 -14.22 -5.91 6.32
CA SER A 6 -13.45 -6.53 5.23
C SER A 6 -13.81 -6.00 3.84
N ARG A 7 -15.07 -5.61 3.57
CA ARG A 7 -15.48 -5.00 2.30
C ARG A 7 -14.78 -3.67 2.05
N LEU A 8 -14.70 -2.82 3.08
CA LEU A 8 -14.03 -1.53 3.04
C LEU A 8 -12.53 -1.71 2.85
N LEU A 9 -11.91 -2.60 3.64
CA LEU A 9 -10.50 -2.93 3.51
C LEU A 9 -10.17 -3.46 2.12
N LYS A 10 -11.01 -4.33 1.58
CA LYS A 10 -10.85 -4.85 0.22
C LYS A 10 -10.90 -3.74 -0.82
N HIS A 11 -11.86 -2.82 -0.72
CA HIS A 11 -11.93 -1.68 -1.63
C HIS A 11 -10.66 -0.81 -1.53
N LEU A 12 -10.24 -0.48 -0.31
CA LEU A 12 -9.05 0.34 -0.07
C LEU A 12 -7.77 -0.29 -0.64
N VAL A 13 -7.56 -1.59 -0.40
CA VAL A 13 -6.43 -2.35 -0.94
C VAL A 13 -6.43 -2.33 -2.47
N ASN A 14 -7.56 -2.63 -3.09
CA ASN A 14 -7.65 -2.72 -4.55
C ASN A 14 -7.50 -1.34 -5.22
N THR A 15 -8.05 -0.27 -4.64
CA THR A 15 -7.87 1.08 -5.15
C THR A 15 -6.40 1.52 -5.16
N CYS A 16 -5.60 1.07 -4.18
CA CYS A 16 -4.16 1.38 -4.13
C CYS A 16 -3.32 0.50 -5.06
N VAL A 17 -3.59 -0.81 -5.09
CA VAL A 17 -2.71 -1.80 -5.76
C VAL A 17 -3.07 -1.96 -7.23
N ASN A 18 -4.36 -1.98 -7.56
CA ASN A 18 -4.83 -2.20 -8.91
C ASN A 18 -4.89 -0.87 -9.67
N ASN A 19 -3.81 -0.60 -10.43
CA ASN A 19 -3.75 0.56 -11.31
C ASN A 19 -4.93 0.54 -12.28
N ASP A 20 -5.50 1.72 -12.50
CA ASP A 20 -6.39 1.97 -13.61
C ASP A 20 -5.58 2.18 -14.89
N GLU A 21 -5.20 1.10 -15.56
CA GLU A 21 -4.40 1.20 -16.78
C GLU A 21 -5.16 1.90 -17.92
N GLU A 22 -6.50 1.85 -17.92
CA GLU A 22 -7.32 2.58 -18.88
C GLU A 22 -7.27 4.09 -18.62
N ALA A 23 -7.54 4.54 -17.38
CA ALA A 23 -7.42 5.95 -17.04
C ALA A 23 -5.99 6.49 -17.20
N LEU A 24 -4.97 5.65 -16.94
CA LEU A 24 -3.58 6.02 -17.21
C LEU A 24 -3.31 6.17 -18.71
N ARG A 25 -3.84 5.27 -19.55
CA ARG A 25 -3.71 5.37 -21.00
C ARG A 25 -4.42 6.62 -21.53
N GLU A 26 -5.64 6.90 -21.09
CA GLU A 26 -6.37 8.12 -21.46
C GLU A 26 -5.60 9.38 -21.06
N TYR A 27 -5.02 9.39 -19.86
CA TYR A 27 -4.15 10.48 -19.43
C TYR A 27 -2.95 10.64 -20.38
N GLU A 28 -2.25 9.54 -20.70
CA GLU A 28 -1.10 9.57 -21.61
C GLU A 28 -1.47 10.05 -23.03
N GLU A 29 -2.62 9.62 -23.55
CA GLU A 29 -3.16 10.09 -24.83
C GLU A 29 -3.47 11.60 -24.78
N SER A 30 -4.09 12.06 -23.70
CA SER A 30 -4.48 13.47 -23.52
C SER A 30 -3.28 14.43 -23.51
N ILE A 31 -2.12 14.00 -22.98
CA ILE A 31 -0.88 14.78 -22.98
C ILE A 31 -0.02 14.55 -24.24
N GLY A 32 -0.56 13.87 -25.26
CA GLY A 32 0.13 13.61 -26.53
C GLY A 32 1.27 12.60 -26.44
N LYS A 33 1.30 11.76 -25.39
CA LYS A 33 2.29 10.68 -25.25
C LYS A 33 1.88 9.50 -26.13
N LYS A 34 2.33 9.52 -27.38
CA LYS A 34 2.01 8.47 -28.37
C LYS A 34 3.07 7.37 -28.46
N ASN A 35 4.35 7.69 -28.18
CA ASN A 35 5.49 6.78 -28.34
C ASN A 35 6.45 6.83 -27.14
N GLU A 36 7.29 5.81 -26.97
CA GLU A 36 8.29 5.68 -25.87
C GLU A 36 9.36 6.79 -25.85
N LEU A 37 9.57 7.48 -26.97
CA LEU A 37 10.52 8.60 -27.10
C LEU A 37 10.02 9.90 -26.46
N ASN A 38 8.74 9.97 -26.06
CA ASN A 38 8.17 11.16 -25.45
C ASN A 38 8.54 11.21 -23.95
N VAL A 39 9.18 12.30 -23.55
CA VAL A 39 9.53 12.56 -22.15
C VAL A 39 8.26 12.93 -21.35
N SER A 40 7.97 12.20 -20.28
CA SER A 40 6.89 12.55 -19.35
C SER A 40 7.37 12.37 -17.90
N ASN A 41 7.50 13.50 -17.22
CA ASN A 41 7.87 13.56 -15.80
C ASN A 41 6.66 13.50 -14.86
N SER A 42 5.43 13.48 -15.39
CA SER A 42 4.19 13.63 -14.63
C SER A 42 3.43 12.32 -14.35
N ARG A 43 3.84 11.18 -14.94
CA ARG A 43 3.14 9.88 -14.75
C ARG A 43 2.97 9.49 -13.28
N GLY A 44 3.93 9.84 -12.43
CA GLY A 44 3.85 9.59 -10.98
C GLY A 44 2.76 10.39 -10.28
N ILE A 45 2.56 11.64 -10.70
CA ILE A 45 1.51 12.53 -10.18
C ILE A 45 0.14 12.02 -10.65
N ALA A 46 -0.01 11.74 -11.95
CA ALA A 46 -1.24 11.22 -12.52
C ALA A 46 -1.71 9.92 -11.84
N LYS A 47 -0.78 9.02 -11.50
CA LYS A 47 -1.12 7.81 -10.72
C LYS A 47 -1.75 8.12 -9.37
N TRP A 48 -1.24 9.11 -8.65
CA TRP A 48 -1.82 9.52 -7.36
C TRP A 48 -3.16 10.22 -7.53
N ASP A 49 -3.28 11.09 -8.52
CA ASP A 49 -4.55 11.77 -8.81
C ASP A 49 -5.65 10.75 -9.12
N ILE A 50 -5.36 9.70 -9.89
CA ILE A 50 -6.30 8.61 -10.17
C ILE A 50 -6.70 7.88 -8.88
N ILE A 51 -5.74 7.51 -8.03
CA ILE A 51 -6.02 6.81 -6.75
C ILE A 51 -6.90 7.69 -5.84
N TYR A 52 -6.54 8.97 -5.68
CA TYR A 52 -7.26 9.90 -4.82
C TYR A 52 -8.66 10.22 -5.35
N ASN A 53 -8.81 10.37 -6.67
CA ASN A 53 -10.11 10.55 -7.28
C ASN A 53 -11.00 9.32 -7.07
N LYS A 54 -10.45 8.10 -7.13
CA LYS A 54 -11.20 6.88 -6.80
C LYS A 54 -11.68 6.90 -5.35
N PHE A 55 -10.82 7.24 -4.40
CA PHE A 55 -11.26 7.39 -3.00
C PHE A 55 -12.38 8.42 -2.86
N ILE A 56 -12.25 9.59 -3.46
CA ILE A 56 -13.26 10.65 -3.38
C ILE A 56 -14.58 10.21 -4.02
N ASN A 57 -14.53 9.62 -5.20
CA ASN A 57 -15.73 9.22 -5.94
C ASN A 57 -16.44 8.02 -5.29
N ASP A 58 -15.70 7.09 -4.71
CA ASP A 58 -16.24 5.85 -4.16
C ASP A 58 -16.59 5.94 -2.66
N SER A 59 -16.08 6.96 -1.96
CA SER A 59 -16.33 7.25 -0.52
C SER A 59 -17.79 7.02 -0.09
N LYS A 60 -18.72 7.66 -0.80
CA LYS A 60 -20.17 7.60 -0.53
C LYS A 60 -20.78 6.22 -0.70
N ASN A 61 -20.23 5.39 -1.59
CA ASN A 61 -20.80 4.09 -1.95
C ASN A 61 -20.30 2.96 -1.04
N VAL A 62 -19.10 3.10 -0.48
CA VAL A 62 -18.45 2.06 0.31
C VAL A 62 -18.58 2.33 1.81
N GLY A 63 -18.93 3.56 2.20
CA GLY A 63 -19.19 3.93 3.60
C GLY A 63 -17.96 4.48 4.32
N PHE A 64 -17.12 5.23 3.61
CA PHE A 64 -16.02 5.98 4.21
C PHE A 64 -16.06 7.45 3.77
N GLU A 65 -15.40 8.31 4.52
CA GLU A 65 -15.16 9.70 4.15
C GLU A 65 -13.75 9.84 3.58
N ALA A 66 -13.63 10.40 2.37
CA ALA A 66 -12.33 10.73 1.78
C ALA A 66 -11.94 12.15 2.17
N ILE A 67 -10.86 12.30 2.93
CA ILE A 67 -10.45 13.56 3.53
C ILE A 67 -9.21 14.11 2.81
N PRO A 68 -9.30 15.27 2.14
CA PRO A 68 -8.14 15.91 1.54
C PRO A 68 -7.24 16.52 2.64
N ILE A 69 -5.94 16.26 2.52
CA ILE A 69 -4.88 16.72 3.42
C ILE A 69 -3.93 17.61 2.63
N HIS A 70 -4.08 18.92 2.77
CA HIS A 70 -3.24 19.88 2.06
C HIS A 70 -1.83 19.95 2.64
N ARG A 71 -0.83 19.77 1.77
CA ARG A 71 0.60 19.89 2.07
C ARG A 71 1.21 21.02 1.28
N GLY A 72 1.07 22.22 1.82
CA GLY A 72 1.45 23.44 1.12
C GLY A 72 0.58 23.69 -0.11
N ALA A 73 1.07 24.50 -1.04
CA ALA A 73 0.26 25.01 -2.15
C ALA A 73 0.02 24.01 -3.30
N VAL A 74 0.78 22.91 -3.37
CA VAL A 74 0.90 22.10 -4.60
C VAL A 74 0.56 20.63 -4.40
N TRP A 75 0.47 20.14 -3.16
CA TRP A 75 0.25 18.72 -2.90
C TRP A 75 -0.92 18.53 -1.96
N THR A 76 -1.87 17.70 -2.38
CA THR A 76 -2.99 17.24 -1.55
C THR A 76 -2.88 15.73 -1.44
N ALA A 77 -2.76 15.20 -0.23
CA ALA A 77 -2.92 13.78 0.03
C ALA A 77 -4.39 13.50 0.36
N VAL A 78 -4.82 12.24 0.30
CA VAL A 78 -6.16 11.85 0.74
C VAL A 78 -6.05 10.77 1.81
N GLY A 79 -6.68 11.02 2.96
CA GLY A 79 -6.94 10.02 3.99
C GLY A 79 -8.32 9.40 3.81
N VAL A 80 -8.49 8.17 4.26
CA VAL A 80 -9.78 7.47 4.27
C VAL A 80 -10.21 7.29 5.72
N TYR A 81 -11.32 7.90 6.10
CA TYR A 81 -11.87 7.85 7.46
C TYR A 81 -13.14 7.01 7.49
N GLU A 82 -13.22 6.08 8.44
CA GLU A 82 -14.40 5.26 8.70
C GLU A 82 -15.10 5.81 9.95
N GLU A 83 -16.34 6.28 9.81
CA GLU A 83 -17.06 7.00 10.87
C GLU A 83 -17.50 6.13 12.07
N TYR A 84 -17.78 4.84 11.84
CA TYR A 84 -18.30 3.93 12.86
C TYR A 84 -17.20 3.44 13.81
N THR A 85 -16.06 3.04 13.28
CA THR A 85 -14.87 2.59 14.01
C THR A 85 -13.93 3.74 14.32
N LYS A 86 -14.15 4.92 13.74
CA LYS A 86 -13.30 6.11 13.84
C LYS A 86 -11.84 5.82 13.48
N GLU A 87 -11.66 4.98 12.46
CA GLU A 87 -10.34 4.58 11.96
C GLU A 87 -9.96 5.47 10.78
N LEU A 88 -8.81 6.13 10.87
CA LEU A 88 -8.23 6.93 9.79
C LEU A 88 -7.09 6.14 9.13
N PHE A 89 -7.26 5.82 7.86
CA PHE A 89 -6.26 5.17 7.02
C PHE A 89 -5.49 6.20 6.19
N LEU A 90 -4.17 6.19 6.32
CA LEU A 90 -3.26 7.00 5.50
C LEU A 90 -2.41 6.08 4.64
N VAL A 91 -2.52 6.19 3.32
CA VAL A 91 -1.91 5.25 2.36
C VAL A 91 -0.66 5.81 1.69
N PHE A 92 0.37 4.98 1.59
CA PHE A 92 1.68 5.36 1.06
C PHE A 92 2.28 4.25 0.19
N ARG A 93 3.00 4.63 -0.87
CA ARG A 93 3.91 3.66 -1.50
C ARG A 93 5.00 3.24 -0.51
N LYS A 94 5.36 1.95 -0.51
CA LYS A 94 6.33 1.34 0.41
C LYS A 94 7.65 2.12 0.52
N ASN A 95 8.18 2.66 -0.59
CA ASN A 95 9.41 3.45 -0.55
C ASN A 95 9.24 4.81 0.14
N ASN A 96 8.12 5.51 -0.10
CA ASN A 96 7.82 6.78 0.57
C ASN A 96 7.56 6.56 2.06
N PHE A 97 6.81 5.52 2.39
CA PHE A 97 6.57 5.11 3.77
C PHE A 97 7.87 4.88 4.54
N LYS A 98 8.81 4.10 3.97
CA LYS A 98 10.14 3.89 4.54
C LYS A 98 10.89 5.21 4.78
N ASN A 99 10.81 6.15 3.84
CA ASN A 99 11.47 7.44 3.97
C ASN A 99 10.86 8.31 5.07
N ILE A 100 9.53 8.30 5.22
CA ILE A 100 8.81 8.99 6.30
C ILE A 100 9.23 8.42 7.66
N MET A 101 9.20 7.09 7.78
CA MET A 101 9.52 6.40 9.04
C MET A 101 10.99 6.39 9.41
N LYS A 102 11.90 6.65 8.45
CA LYS A 102 13.33 6.83 8.74
C LYS A 102 13.58 8.07 9.60
N HIS A 103 12.75 9.10 9.46
CA HIS A 103 12.88 10.36 10.18
C HIS A 103 11.51 10.84 10.67
N PRO A 104 10.91 10.14 11.66
CA PRO A 104 9.50 10.32 11.97
C PRO A 104 9.20 11.70 12.59
N TRP A 105 10.20 12.31 13.23
CA TRP A 105 10.08 13.60 13.92
C TRP A 105 10.25 14.84 13.01
N ARG A 106 10.07 14.71 11.69
CA ARG A 106 10.21 15.83 10.72
C ARG A 106 8.91 16.57 10.38
N GLY A 107 7.86 16.40 11.18
CA GLY A 107 6.58 17.10 11.02
C GLY A 107 5.77 16.57 9.83
N HIS A 108 5.89 15.28 9.53
CA HIS A 108 5.08 14.67 8.49
C HIS A 108 3.67 14.39 9.04
N TYR A 109 2.62 14.70 8.28
CA TYR A 109 1.23 14.50 8.72
C TYR A 109 0.94 13.06 9.18
N ALA A 110 1.57 12.06 8.56
CA ALA A 110 1.45 10.66 8.98
C ALA A 110 1.93 10.41 10.43
N THR A 111 3.05 11.03 10.81
CA THR A 111 3.65 10.83 12.14
C THR A 111 2.99 11.72 13.18
N ILE A 112 2.55 12.91 12.79
CA ILE A 112 1.67 13.76 13.59
C ILE A 112 0.36 13.02 13.91
N ALA A 113 -0.29 12.40 12.92
CA ALA A 113 -1.54 11.70 13.12
C ALA A 113 -1.42 10.49 14.07
N ASN A 114 -0.26 9.84 14.16
CA ASN A 114 -0.05 8.71 15.09
C ASN A 114 -0.27 9.08 16.57
N VAL A 115 -0.24 10.37 16.93
CA VAL A 115 -0.56 10.84 18.29
C VAL A 115 -1.94 10.33 18.75
N ALA A 116 -2.92 10.23 17.84
CA ALA A 116 -4.25 9.71 18.16
C ALA A 116 -4.24 8.27 18.73
N ASN A 117 -3.20 7.50 18.43
CA ASN A 117 -3.08 6.13 18.91
C ASN A 117 -2.68 6.05 20.39
N GLY A 118 -2.22 7.17 20.96
CA GLY A 118 -1.75 7.29 22.34
C GLY A 118 -0.61 6.33 22.68
N TYR A 119 -0.38 6.19 23.98
CA TYR A 119 0.60 5.23 24.47
C TYR A 119 0.05 3.81 24.43
N LYS A 120 0.62 3.00 23.53
CA LYS A 120 0.39 1.54 23.44
C LYS A 120 1.72 0.82 23.43
N LYS A 121 1.77 -0.36 24.07
CA LYS A 121 2.99 -1.14 24.19
C LYS A 121 3.49 -1.57 22.81
N PRO A 122 4.76 -1.34 22.47
CA PRO A 122 5.32 -1.74 21.18
C PRO A 122 5.39 -3.27 21.04
N LYS A 123 5.29 -3.77 19.81
CA LYS A 123 5.38 -5.21 19.48
C LYS A 123 6.77 -5.79 19.76
N GLN A 124 7.80 -4.96 19.65
CA GLN A 124 9.16 -5.30 20.02
C GLN A 124 9.40 -4.92 21.48
N GLY A 125 9.08 -5.85 22.38
CA GLY A 125 9.44 -5.74 23.79
C GLY A 125 10.93 -6.01 24.02
N GLU A 126 11.53 -5.20 24.89
CA GLU A 126 12.69 -5.49 25.75
C GLU A 126 14.12 -5.38 25.20
N LEU A 127 14.37 -5.39 23.87
CA LEU A 127 15.77 -5.37 23.37
C LEU A 127 16.30 -4.01 22.88
N PHE A 128 15.43 -2.99 22.77
CA PHE A 128 15.82 -1.67 22.28
C PHE A 128 15.55 -0.64 23.36
N GLN A 129 16.52 0.26 23.58
CA GLN A 129 16.37 1.41 24.49
C GLN A 129 15.06 2.13 24.17
N GLU A 130 14.24 2.34 25.19
CA GLU A 130 13.15 3.31 25.12
C GLU A 130 13.80 4.65 24.72
N PHE A 131 13.55 5.06 23.48
CA PHE A 131 13.91 6.41 23.06
C PHE A 131 12.94 7.33 23.78
N GLU A 132 13.39 7.90 24.89
CA GLU A 132 12.73 9.03 25.52
C GLU A 132 12.78 10.19 24.53
N ILE A 133 11.61 10.56 24.03
CA ILE A 133 11.44 11.75 23.20
C ILE A 133 11.45 12.94 24.15
N GLU A 134 12.11 14.02 23.75
CA GLU A 134 12.09 15.27 24.50
C GLU A 134 10.63 15.74 24.67
N ASN A 135 10.24 16.10 25.89
CA ASN A 135 8.87 16.53 26.20
C ASN A 135 8.38 17.68 25.28
N ASP A 136 9.29 18.57 24.87
CA ASP A 136 8.97 19.69 23.97
C ASP A 136 8.51 19.21 22.59
N ILE A 137 9.15 18.16 22.05
CA ILE A 137 8.75 17.56 20.77
C ILE A 137 7.37 16.92 20.90
N LYS A 138 7.11 16.24 22.02
CA LYS A 138 5.81 15.62 22.27
C LYS A 138 4.67 16.65 22.30
N ILE A 139 4.83 17.70 23.09
CA ILE A 139 3.86 18.81 23.18
C ILE A 139 3.61 19.45 21.81
N GLN A 140 4.67 19.62 21.01
CA GLN A 140 4.54 20.13 19.65
C GLN A 140 3.69 19.20 18.77
N TYR A 141 3.92 17.89 18.83
CA TYR A 141 3.17 16.91 18.03
C TYR A 141 1.71 16.82 18.45
N ASP A 142 1.42 16.89 19.75
CA ASP A 142 0.06 16.93 20.28
C ASP A 142 -0.70 18.14 19.72
N THR A 143 -0.09 19.33 19.79
CA THR A 143 -0.68 20.57 19.23
C THR A 143 -0.91 20.45 17.71
N LEU A 144 0.08 19.92 16.97
CA LEU A 144 -0.05 19.74 15.53
C LEU A 144 -1.11 18.71 15.14
N ALA A 145 -1.31 17.68 15.96
CA ALA A 145 -2.33 16.66 15.75
C ALA A 145 -3.72 17.24 15.97
N GLU A 146 -3.92 18.01 17.03
CA GLU A 146 -5.18 18.74 17.28
C GLU A 146 -5.53 19.65 16.09
N GLU A 147 -4.59 20.48 15.63
CA GLU A 147 -4.80 21.33 14.46
C GLU A 147 -5.11 20.52 13.18
N LEU A 148 -4.44 19.39 12.99
CA LEU A 148 -4.62 18.52 11.83
C LEU A 148 -6.05 17.96 11.82
N PHE A 149 -6.50 17.41 12.95
CA PHE A 149 -7.81 16.79 13.07
C PHE A 149 -8.94 17.82 13.04
N GLU A 150 -8.75 19.01 13.62
CA GLU A 150 -9.68 20.12 13.50
C GLU A 150 -9.87 20.55 12.03
N LYS A 151 -8.77 20.70 11.28
CA LYS A 151 -8.82 21.04 9.85
C LYS A 151 -9.48 19.95 9.00
N MET A 152 -9.37 18.69 9.43
CA MET A 152 -10.04 17.56 8.78
C MET A 152 -11.51 17.41 9.20
N GLY A 153 -11.94 18.04 10.30
CA GLY A 153 -13.29 17.92 10.83
C GLY A 153 -13.60 16.55 11.45
N ILE A 154 -12.58 15.79 11.86
CA ILE A 154 -12.73 14.43 12.43
C ILE A 154 -12.01 14.30 13.76
N ILE A 155 -12.38 13.27 14.54
CA ILE A 155 -11.67 12.89 15.77
C ILE A 155 -11.41 11.38 15.69
N PRO A 156 -10.28 10.95 15.10
CA PRO A 156 -9.98 9.54 14.96
C PRO A 156 -9.62 8.92 16.32
N GLU A 157 -10.14 7.73 16.61
CA GLU A 157 -9.71 6.91 17.76
C GLU A 157 -8.51 6.03 17.41
N LYS A 158 -8.29 5.79 16.12
CA LYS A 158 -7.18 4.98 15.61
C LYS A 158 -6.70 5.50 14.27
N VAL A 159 -5.39 5.67 14.13
CA VAL A 159 -4.70 6.02 12.89
C VAL A 159 -3.88 4.84 12.43
N ILE A 160 -4.09 4.44 11.17
CA ILE A 160 -3.49 3.25 10.57
C ILE A 160 -2.73 3.70 9.32
N LEU A 161 -1.42 3.46 9.34
CA LEU A 161 -0.56 3.85 8.23
C LEU A 161 -0.36 2.65 7.32
N CYS A 162 -0.78 2.78 6.07
CA CYS A 162 -0.75 1.70 5.11
C CYS A 162 0.39 1.90 4.12
N SER A 163 1.14 0.83 3.86
CA SER A 163 2.19 0.80 2.86
C SER A 163 1.87 -0.21 1.76
N PHE A 164 2.03 0.16 0.49
CA PHE A 164 1.71 -0.75 -0.61
C PHE A 164 2.78 -0.77 -1.72
N THR A 165 2.79 -1.88 -2.45
CA THR A 165 3.48 -2.09 -3.73
C THR A 165 2.47 -2.59 -4.77
N SER A 166 2.93 -3.10 -5.92
CA SER A 166 2.06 -3.76 -6.90
C SER A 166 1.54 -5.13 -6.46
N SER A 167 2.07 -5.70 -5.36
CA SER A 167 1.73 -7.06 -4.91
C SER A 167 1.55 -7.18 -3.40
N GLU A 168 1.81 -6.10 -2.65
CA GLU A 168 1.74 -6.10 -1.21
C GLU A 168 0.92 -4.92 -0.72
N PHE A 169 0.13 -5.15 0.32
CA PHE A 169 -0.55 -4.11 1.09
C PHE A 169 -0.44 -4.43 2.58
N ILE A 170 0.26 -3.60 3.33
CA ILE A 170 0.54 -3.81 4.75
C ILE A 170 0.03 -2.62 5.54
N ALA A 171 -0.79 -2.88 6.55
CA ALA A 171 -1.25 -1.91 7.52
C ALA A 171 -0.32 -1.92 8.74
N HIS A 172 0.12 -0.74 9.16
CA HIS A 172 1.02 -0.55 10.28
C HIS A 172 0.36 0.33 11.33
N PHE A 173 0.50 -0.09 12.59
CA PHE A 173 -0.05 0.60 13.72
C PHE A 173 1.07 1.05 14.66
N TYR A 174 1.24 2.37 14.81
CA TYR A 174 2.30 2.99 15.63
C TYR A 174 1.70 3.69 16.84
N ASN A 175 2.42 3.73 17.96
CA ASN A 175 2.06 4.57 19.09
C ASN A 175 2.46 6.04 18.87
N ASP A 176 2.10 6.89 19.83
CA ASP A 176 2.50 8.30 19.91
C ASP A 176 4.03 8.51 19.82
N ASN A 177 4.80 7.56 20.35
CA ASN A 177 6.26 7.53 20.29
C ASN A 177 6.83 6.99 18.96
N GLN A 178 5.99 6.79 17.94
CA GLN A 178 6.37 6.30 16.60
C GLN A 178 6.99 4.89 16.61
N GLN A 179 6.68 4.10 17.64
CA GLN A 179 7.09 2.71 17.77
C GLN A 179 5.99 1.79 17.23
N LEU A 180 6.39 0.73 16.52
CA LEU A 180 5.45 -0.22 15.95
C LEU A 180 4.77 -1.03 17.05
N VAL A 181 3.45 -0.90 17.15
CA VAL A 181 2.57 -1.61 18.09
C VAL A 181 2.02 -2.87 17.44
N ASP A 182 1.58 -2.78 16.19
CA ASP A 182 1.08 -3.92 15.44
C ASP A 182 1.25 -3.74 13.93
N GLN A 183 1.16 -4.86 13.21
CA GLN A 183 1.24 -4.89 11.75
C GLN A 183 0.36 -6.02 11.22
N GLU A 184 -0.41 -5.73 10.19
CA GLU A 184 -1.32 -6.66 9.53
C GLU A 184 -1.07 -6.69 8.02
N ASP A 185 -0.97 -7.89 7.45
CA ASP A 185 -0.80 -8.09 6.01
C ASP A 185 -2.15 -8.31 5.33
N LEU A 186 -2.57 -7.33 4.54
CA LEU A 186 -3.84 -7.31 3.81
C LEU A 186 -3.64 -7.65 2.33
N SER A 187 -2.47 -8.15 1.93
CA SER A 187 -2.18 -8.51 0.53
C SER A 187 -3.09 -9.61 0.00
N HIS A 188 -3.65 -10.43 0.89
CA HIS A 188 -4.65 -11.45 0.55
C HIS A 188 -5.98 -10.88 0.02
N LEU A 189 -6.24 -9.58 0.20
CA LEU A 189 -7.42 -8.88 -0.33
C LEU A 189 -7.22 -8.32 -1.74
N ILE A 190 -6.00 -8.40 -2.29
CA ILE A 190 -5.69 -7.95 -3.65
C ILE A 190 -6.40 -8.87 -4.64
N GLU A 191 -7.26 -8.28 -5.46
CA GLU A 191 -7.95 -9.03 -6.52
C GLU A 191 -7.01 -9.27 -7.71
N PRO A 192 -7.10 -10.46 -8.35
CA PRO A 192 -6.37 -10.74 -9.58
C PRO A 192 -6.74 -9.73 -10.67
N GLN A 193 -5.73 -9.13 -11.29
CA GLN A 193 -5.93 -8.28 -12.47
C GLN A 193 -6.16 -9.16 -13.70
N TYR A 194 -7.42 -9.36 -14.08
CA TYR A 194 -7.76 -10.12 -15.30
C TYR A 194 -7.23 -9.46 -16.58
N ASN A 195 -6.89 -8.16 -16.55
CA ASN A 195 -6.34 -7.44 -17.69
C ASN A 195 -4.91 -7.89 -18.07
N ASN A 196 -4.19 -8.61 -17.19
CA ASN A 196 -2.85 -9.13 -17.49
C ASN A 196 -2.83 -10.58 -18.02
N LEU A 197 -3.97 -11.29 -18.00
CA LEU A 197 -4.05 -12.67 -18.50
C LEU A 197 -3.88 -12.80 -20.02
N PHE A 198 -3.92 -11.69 -20.77
CA PHE A 198 -3.61 -11.70 -22.20
C PHE A 198 -2.11 -11.66 -22.51
N ASN A 199 -1.26 -11.27 -21.54
CA ASN A 199 0.19 -11.25 -21.72
C ASN A 199 0.88 -12.51 -21.16
N GLU A 200 0.19 -13.27 -20.32
CA GLU A 200 0.63 -14.58 -19.83
C GLU A 200 -0.08 -15.72 -20.56
N GLN A 201 -0.15 -15.66 -21.89
CA GLN A 201 0.02 -16.93 -22.60
C GLN A 201 1.50 -17.26 -22.46
N GLU A 202 1.87 -17.98 -21.38
CA GLU A 202 3.03 -18.85 -21.47
C GLU A 202 2.86 -19.58 -22.80
N ASN A 203 3.79 -19.37 -23.74
CA ASN A 203 3.94 -20.27 -24.87
C ASN A 203 4.32 -21.62 -24.28
N VAL A 204 3.34 -22.35 -23.76
CA VAL A 204 3.43 -23.76 -23.47
C VAL A 204 3.50 -24.39 -24.85
N GLU A 205 4.69 -24.40 -25.44
CA GLU A 205 4.94 -25.17 -26.63
C GLU A 205 4.70 -26.62 -26.25
N PRO A 206 3.65 -27.28 -26.79
CA PRO A 206 3.48 -28.70 -26.55
C PRO A 206 4.76 -29.40 -27.05
N PRO A 207 5.26 -30.41 -26.33
CA PRO A 207 6.51 -31.07 -26.69
C PRO A 207 6.42 -31.56 -28.13
N ARG A 208 7.20 -30.94 -29.01
CA ARG A 208 7.31 -31.38 -30.40
C ARG A 208 8.14 -32.64 -30.41
N LYS A 209 7.63 -33.66 -31.10
CA LYS A 209 8.32 -34.92 -31.30
C LYS A 209 9.52 -34.63 -32.21
N ASP A 210 10.73 -34.66 -31.67
CA ASP A 210 11.95 -34.54 -32.47
C ASP A 210 12.04 -35.71 -33.46
N SER A 211 11.52 -35.49 -34.67
CA SER A 211 11.82 -36.34 -35.82
C SER A 211 13.21 -35.97 -36.31
N ASN A 212 14.23 -36.58 -35.69
CA ASN A 212 15.51 -37.02 -36.25
C ASN A 212 16.65 -36.87 -35.22
N VAL A 213 16.71 -37.79 -34.27
CA VAL A 213 17.96 -38.09 -33.56
C VAL A 213 18.52 -39.39 -34.12
N ASN A 214 19.60 -39.26 -34.88
CA ASN A 214 20.44 -40.39 -35.28
C ASN A 214 20.87 -41.18 -34.04
N ILE A 215 20.46 -42.45 -34.03
CA ILE A 215 20.68 -43.39 -32.93
C ILE A 215 22.15 -43.82 -32.93
N ALA A 216 22.96 -43.24 -32.07
CA ALA A 216 24.19 -43.86 -31.58
C ALA A 216 23.95 -44.35 -30.14
N ARG A 217 23.57 -45.62 -30.00
CA ARG A 217 23.32 -46.29 -28.73
C ARG A 217 24.58 -46.31 -27.86
N LYS A 218 24.60 -45.53 -26.76
CA LYS A 218 25.28 -45.94 -25.53
C LYS A 218 24.23 -46.33 -24.49
N LYS A 219 24.14 -47.62 -24.20
CA LYS A 219 23.37 -48.18 -23.08
C LYS A 219 23.84 -47.50 -21.79
N GLN A 220 23.03 -46.61 -21.23
CA GLN A 220 23.10 -46.26 -19.81
C GLN A 220 21.97 -46.98 -19.07
N GLN A 221 22.34 -47.65 -17.99
CA GLN A 221 21.48 -48.50 -17.18
C GLN A 221 20.30 -47.70 -16.59
N LYS A 222 19.09 -48.25 -16.69
CA LYS A 222 17.91 -47.74 -15.98
C LYS A 222 18.14 -47.87 -14.48
N GLN A 223 18.27 -46.75 -13.77
CA GLN A 223 18.11 -46.73 -12.33
C GLN A 223 16.62 -46.94 -12.02
N ARG A 224 16.32 -48.02 -11.27
CA ARG A 224 14.97 -48.39 -10.86
C ARG A 224 14.46 -47.39 -9.82
N ILE A 225 13.20 -46.98 -9.97
CA ILE A 225 12.46 -46.23 -8.94
C ILE A 225 12.35 -47.13 -7.71
N PHE A 226 12.89 -46.67 -6.58
CA PHE A 226 12.65 -47.31 -5.29
C PHE A 226 11.19 -47.10 -4.91
N GLY A 227 10.46 -48.21 -4.74
CA GLY A 227 9.02 -48.22 -4.52
C GLY A 227 8.60 -47.46 -3.26
N LEU A 228 7.45 -46.79 -3.34
CA LEU A 228 6.63 -46.44 -2.19
C LEU A 228 6.14 -47.75 -1.55
N LYS A 229 6.59 -48.01 -0.31
CA LYS A 229 5.96 -49.03 0.52
C LYS A 229 4.55 -48.56 0.90
N LYS A 230 3.58 -49.47 0.78
CA LYS A 230 2.29 -49.37 1.48
C LYS A 230 2.50 -49.55 2.97
#